data_AF-A0A5E3WKY3-F1
#
_entry.id   AF-A0A5E3WKY3-F1
#
_cell.length_a   1.000
_cell.length_b   1.000
_cell.length_c   1.000
_cell.angle_alpha   90.00
_cell.angle_beta   90.00
_cell.angle_gamma   90.00
#
_symmetry.space_group_name_H-M   'P 1'
#
loop_
_entity.id
_entity.type
_entity.pdbx_description
1 polymer ?
#
loop_
_entity_poly.entity_id
_entity_poly.type
_entity_poly.pdbx_seq_one_letter_code
_entity_poly.pdbx_strand_id
1 'polypeptide(L)'
;MSGTQETPYAHATLSRQTSLTSSPWLPVLGPQRAAPRPHPLGKDIRLRIHLDGCKGLPQPKTSSESSAPRKFKVTIQYTSSTDVRGDLTSSFASEGRGHRQGTLQWDDTLYLTCFEHSFVRILLCDGYYRICERVCPAVDLLQVSSVPANSEESHVLENDSSVTSQSEDAFSRSQLAARSWDVAFRGISSFAGVVSQANIASTAEYIYRTQLWTYTAYQACNVAGQIDDTRIDSLLNTLAMAANECVQVQSTHILHRKSCVEQITTQLHWLAKLVYKLTDDSNSAPNAYREEGLARLVVILVTPDPPTGVSSTSTGGDWTALYGTIAKDALLFTLEGIVQSSDAFPPLKSAASGLLFFATSADMASNNKKHIRDIHKRVNNLAASLRCGAEDGSMLSSAHHNAIGVLAADISALKEDLEAIVHERKSRFRRFFSARRHREELQDIVQQMDHARLNYTSPR
;
A
#
# COMPACT_ATOMS: atom_id res chain seq x y z
N MET A 1 16.54 -71.16 -43.24
CA MET A 1 15.83 -72.34 -42.68
C MET A 1 16.36 -72.55 -41.27
N SER A 2 15.53 -73.13 -40.40
CA SER A 2 15.68 -73.24 -38.94
C SER A 2 15.08 -72.06 -38.17
N GLY A 3 13.78 -72.20 -37.93
CA GLY A 3 13.06 -71.46 -36.91
C GLY A 3 13.19 -72.17 -35.56
N THR A 4 13.00 -71.38 -34.51
CA THR A 4 12.84 -71.88 -33.14
C THR A 4 11.68 -71.11 -32.53
N GLN A 5 10.53 -71.78 -32.48
CA GLN A 5 9.41 -71.48 -31.58
C GLN A 5 9.75 -72.11 -30.23
N GLU A 6 9.57 -71.40 -29.12
CA GLU A 6 9.08 -71.98 -27.85
C GLU A 6 8.67 -70.91 -26.81
N THR A 7 7.35 -70.88 -26.59
CA THR A 7 6.54 -70.71 -25.35
C THR A 7 6.86 -69.64 -24.27
N PRO A 8 5.83 -68.88 -23.81
CA PRO A 8 5.92 -68.02 -22.64
C PRO A 8 5.56 -68.76 -21.33
N TYR A 9 6.46 -68.69 -20.34
CA TYR A 9 6.21 -69.11 -18.96
C TYR A 9 5.37 -68.06 -18.22
N ALA A 10 4.15 -68.44 -17.84
CA ALA A 10 3.32 -67.70 -16.90
C ALA A 10 3.76 -68.02 -15.46
N HIS A 11 4.39 -67.05 -14.79
CA HIS A 11 4.62 -67.10 -13.34
C HIS A 11 3.35 -66.61 -12.62
N ALA A 12 2.60 -67.55 -12.04
CA ALA A 12 1.55 -67.26 -11.08
C ALA A 12 2.19 -66.99 -9.71
N THR A 13 2.23 -65.73 -9.30
CA THR A 13 2.66 -65.32 -7.95
C THR A 13 1.48 -65.49 -6.99
N LEU A 14 1.55 -66.56 -6.21
CA LEU A 14 0.61 -66.88 -5.13
C LEU A 14 0.98 -66.05 -3.90
N SER A 15 0.40 -64.85 -3.78
CA SER A 15 0.57 -63.98 -2.62
C SER A 15 -0.16 -64.57 -1.41
N ARG A 16 0.63 -65.12 -0.49
CA ARG A 16 0.24 -65.65 0.80
C ARG A 16 -0.26 -64.51 1.70
N GLN A 17 -1.57 -64.45 1.89
CA GLN A 17 -2.22 -63.52 2.80
C GLN A 17 -1.99 -64.00 4.24
N THR A 18 -0.89 -63.57 4.86
CA THR A 18 -0.67 -63.74 6.31
C THR A 18 -1.49 -62.68 7.04
N SER A 19 -2.62 -63.11 7.58
CA SER A 19 -3.40 -62.38 8.59
C SER A 19 -2.55 -62.19 9.85
N LEU A 20 -1.87 -61.04 9.95
CA LEU A 20 -1.26 -60.59 11.19
C LEU A 20 -2.34 -59.96 12.07
N THR A 21 -2.49 -60.60 13.21
CA THR A 21 -3.22 -60.25 14.42
C THR A 21 -3.29 -58.74 14.68
N SER A 22 -4.52 -58.26 14.89
CA SER A 22 -4.82 -56.94 15.43
C SER A 22 -4.20 -56.76 16.81
N SER A 23 -3.10 -56.01 16.90
CA SER A 23 -2.63 -55.50 18.18
C SER A 23 -3.64 -54.46 18.70
N PRO A 24 -4.13 -54.59 19.94
CA PRO A 24 -4.97 -53.59 20.56
C PRO A 24 -4.11 -52.36 20.82
N TRP A 25 -4.49 -51.24 20.21
CA TRP A 25 -3.88 -49.94 20.41
C TRP A 25 -4.03 -49.57 21.89
N LEU A 26 -2.97 -49.76 22.67
CA LEU A 26 -2.88 -49.13 23.98
C LEU A 26 -2.78 -47.62 23.73
N PRO A 27 -3.64 -46.79 24.37
CA PRO A 27 -3.52 -45.35 24.26
C PRO A 27 -2.14 -44.95 24.80
N VAL A 28 -1.34 -44.33 23.93
CA VAL A 28 -0.05 -43.75 24.30
C VAL A 28 -0.35 -42.55 25.22
N LEU A 29 -0.50 -42.84 26.52
CA LEU A 29 -0.60 -41.86 27.60
C LEU A 29 0.81 -41.34 27.92
N GLY A 30 1.39 -40.61 26.97
CA GLY A 30 2.55 -39.77 27.18
C GLY A 30 2.17 -38.31 26.88
N PRO A 31 2.84 -37.32 27.49
CA PRO A 31 2.66 -35.92 27.11
C PRO A 31 2.94 -35.80 25.62
N GLN A 32 1.89 -35.53 24.85
CA GLN A 32 1.95 -35.40 23.41
C GLN A 32 2.89 -34.23 23.13
N ARG A 33 4.12 -34.51 22.68
CA ARG A 33 5.04 -33.46 22.25
C ARG A 33 4.31 -32.65 21.19
N ALA A 34 4.02 -31.39 21.50
CA ALA A 34 3.35 -30.50 20.56
C ALA A 34 4.17 -30.52 19.27
N ALA A 35 3.52 -30.83 18.14
CA ALA A 35 4.19 -30.81 16.85
C ALA A 35 4.86 -29.43 16.66
N PRO A 36 6.09 -29.38 16.12
CA PRO A 36 6.76 -28.12 15.82
C PRO A 36 5.80 -27.23 15.04
N ARG A 37 5.58 -26.00 15.51
CA ARG A 37 4.69 -25.09 14.79
C ARG A 37 5.26 -24.84 13.40
N PRO A 38 4.41 -24.80 12.36
CA PRO A 38 4.85 -24.41 11.04
C PRO A 38 5.42 -22.99 11.12
N HIS A 39 6.52 -22.77 10.41
CA HIS A 39 7.14 -21.46 10.29
C HIS A 39 6.18 -20.51 9.54
N PRO A 40 6.08 -19.21 9.91
CA PRO A 40 5.09 -18.29 9.36
C PRO A 40 5.18 -18.07 7.84
N LEU A 41 6.37 -18.25 7.27
CA LEU A 41 6.60 -18.21 5.82
C LEU A 41 6.45 -19.57 5.13
N GLY A 42 5.98 -20.60 5.83
CA GLY A 42 5.89 -21.97 5.33
C GLY A 42 7.19 -22.75 5.48
N LYS A 43 7.27 -23.92 4.84
CA LYS A 43 8.46 -24.79 4.87
C LYS A 43 9.55 -24.27 3.94
N ASP A 44 10.78 -24.73 4.17
CA ASP A 44 11.87 -24.54 3.21
C ASP A 44 11.60 -25.33 1.93
N ILE A 45 11.81 -24.68 0.79
CA ILE A 45 11.73 -25.25 -0.55
C ILE A 45 13.04 -24.96 -1.30
N ARG A 46 13.44 -25.89 -2.16
CA ARG A 46 14.62 -25.73 -3.03
C ARG A 46 14.17 -25.48 -4.45
N LEU A 47 14.56 -24.35 -5.01
CA LEU A 47 14.28 -23.97 -6.40
C LEU A 47 15.52 -24.20 -7.26
N ARG A 48 15.32 -24.75 -8.46
CA ARG A 48 16.31 -24.81 -9.53
C ARG A 48 15.86 -23.87 -10.64
N ILE A 49 16.61 -22.81 -10.88
CA ILE A 49 16.29 -21.76 -11.84
C ILE A 49 17.26 -21.85 -13.00
N HIS A 50 16.78 -22.23 -14.18
CA HIS A 50 17.56 -22.19 -15.41
C HIS A 50 17.36 -20.83 -16.09
N LEU A 51 18.46 -20.12 -16.34
CA LEU A 51 18.45 -18.83 -17.03
C LEU A 51 18.77 -19.07 -18.51
N ASP A 52 17.75 -19.04 -19.38
CA ASP A 52 17.92 -19.22 -20.83
C ASP A 52 18.41 -17.93 -21.51
N GLY A 53 17.68 -16.84 -21.35
CA GLY A 53 17.91 -15.63 -22.13
C GLY A 53 16.81 -14.60 -22.00
N CYS A 54 17.11 -13.38 -22.45
CA CYS A 54 16.16 -12.27 -22.46
C CYS A 54 16.23 -11.56 -23.82
N LYS A 55 15.07 -11.08 -24.30
CA LYS A 55 14.96 -10.28 -25.52
C LYS A 55 14.28 -8.94 -25.19
N GLY A 56 14.52 -7.92 -26.02
CA GLY A 56 13.85 -6.63 -25.90
C GLY A 56 14.45 -5.72 -24.83
N LEU A 57 15.76 -5.82 -24.60
CA LEU A 57 16.43 -4.93 -23.66
C LEU A 57 16.36 -3.47 -24.12
N PRO A 58 16.27 -2.51 -23.19
CA PRO A 58 16.29 -1.10 -23.54
C PRO A 58 17.59 -0.76 -24.26
N GLN A 59 17.45 -0.18 -25.45
CA GLN A 59 18.58 0.31 -26.21
C GLN A 59 19.25 1.47 -25.45
N PRO A 60 20.59 1.57 -25.48
CA PRO A 60 21.29 2.71 -24.90
C PRO A 60 20.80 4.01 -25.54
N LYS A 61 20.60 5.05 -24.71
CA LYS A 61 20.05 6.34 -25.18
C LYS A 61 21.04 7.13 -26.04
N THR A 62 22.33 6.82 -25.96
CA THR A 62 23.39 7.54 -26.68
C THR A 62 24.16 6.56 -27.57
N SER A 63 24.35 6.93 -28.84
CA SER A 63 25.13 6.16 -29.80
C SER A 63 26.65 6.16 -29.51
N SER A 64 27.10 7.02 -28.60
CA SER A 64 28.51 7.18 -28.22
C SER A 64 28.93 6.30 -27.04
N GLU A 65 27.99 5.67 -26.34
CA GLU A 65 28.31 4.74 -25.26
C GLU A 65 28.69 3.37 -25.84
N SER A 66 30.00 3.24 -26.06
CA SER A 66 30.75 1.97 -26.06
C SER A 66 30.67 1.10 -27.34
N SER A 67 31.81 1.02 -28.03
CA SER A 67 32.12 -0.05 -28.99
C SER A 67 32.25 -1.45 -28.35
N ALA A 68 32.32 -1.52 -27.02
CA ALA A 68 32.37 -2.77 -26.26
C ALA A 68 30.95 -3.28 -25.95
N PRO A 69 30.70 -4.61 -26.04
CA PRO A 69 29.41 -5.20 -25.69
C PRO A 69 29.04 -4.91 -24.25
N ARG A 70 27.78 -4.52 -24.02
CA ARG A 70 27.21 -4.40 -22.67
C ARG A 70 27.18 -5.78 -22.01
N LYS A 71 27.45 -5.81 -20.71
CA LYS A 71 27.52 -7.04 -19.92
C LYS A 71 26.48 -6.98 -18.82
N PHE A 72 25.61 -7.98 -18.81
CA PHE A 72 24.50 -8.05 -17.88
C PHE A 72 24.64 -9.24 -16.96
N LYS A 73 24.08 -9.13 -15.76
CA LYS A 73 23.95 -10.24 -14.82
C LYS A 73 22.57 -10.25 -14.20
N VAL A 74 22.10 -11.42 -13.81
CA VAL A 74 20.87 -11.58 -13.04
C VAL A 74 21.24 -11.76 -11.58
N THR A 75 20.64 -10.96 -10.70
CA THR A 75 20.76 -11.11 -9.24
C THR A 75 19.40 -11.51 -8.68
N ILE A 76 19.36 -12.60 -7.92
CA ILE A 76 18.17 -13.13 -7.27
C ILE A 76 18.33 -12.95 -5.76
N GLN A 77 17.42 -12.21 -5.14
CA GLN A 77 17.37 -12.00 -3.69
C GLN A 77 16.18 -12.75 -3.11
N TYR A 78 16.36 -13.38 -1.97
CA TYR A 78 15.34 -14.22 -1.34
C TYR A 78 15.52 -14.26 0.19
N THR A 79 14.54 -14.82 0.87
CA THR A 79 14.58 -15.03 2.32
C THR A 79 14.64 -16.53 2.61
N SER A 80 15.54 -16.94 3.49
CA SER A 80 15.80 -18.34 3.83
C SER A 80 15.88 -18.54 5.34
N SER A 81 15.82 -19.79 5.78
CA SER A 81 15.98 -20.16 7.19
C SER A 81 17.40 -19.91 7.71
N THR A 82 18.42 -20.02 6.86
CA THR A 82 19.83 -19.83 7.23
C THR A 82 20.30 -18.38 7.17
N ASP A 83 19.66 -17.58 6.31
CA ASP A 83 20.00 -16.18 6.08
C ASP A 83 18.72 -15.37 5.82
N VAL A 84 18.56 -14.30 6.59
CA VAL A 84 17.47 -13.32 6.45
C VAL A 84 17.39 -12.82 5.00
N ARG A 85 18.55 -12.62 4.37
CA ARG A 85 18.66 -12.07 3.02
C ARG A 85 19.73 -12.80 2.21
N GLY A 86 19.32 -13.91 1.59
CA GLY A 86 20.15 -14.59 0.60
C GLY A 86 20.19 -13.82 -0.71
N ASP A 87 21.38 -13.77 -1.33
CA ASP A 87 21.61 -13.19 -2.64
C ASP A 87 22.36 -14.21 -3.53
N LEU A 88 21.87 -14.42 -4.75
CA LEU A 88 22.53 -15.21 -5.79
C LEU A 88 22.74 -14.36 -7.02
N THR A 89 23.87 -14.54 -7.70
CA THR A 89 24.20 -13.76 -8.90
C THR A 89 24.67 -14.71 -9.99
N SER A 90 24.10 -14.54 -11.19
CA SER A 90 24.52 -15.27 -12.38
C SER A 90 25.91 -14.82 -12.85
N SER A 91 26.50 -15.60 -13.74
CA SER A 91 27.57 -15.17 -14.63
C SER A 91 27.14 -13.96 -15.47
N PHE A 92 28.12 -13.22 -15.98
CA PHE A 92 27.87 -12.12 -16.91
C PHE A 92 27.57 -12.66 -18.30
N ALA A 93 26.44 -12.25 -18.89
CA ALA A 93 26.13 -12.46 -20.29
C ALA A 93 26.42 -11.18 -21.08
N SER A 94 27.02 -11.33 -22.26
CA SER A 94 27.24 -10.21 -23.18
C SER A 94 26.06 -10.04 -24.13
N GLU A 95 25.64 -8.81 -24.37
CA GLU A 95 24.59 -8.49 -25.34
C GLU A 95 25.01 -8.94 -26.74
N GLY A 96 24.05 -9.50 -27.49
CA GLY A 96 24.25 -9.83 -28.90
C GLY A 96 24.63 -8.60 -29.73
N ARG A 97 25.43 -8.81 -30.79
CA ARG A 97 25.82 -7.74 -31.73
C ARG A 97 24.93 -7.73 -32.98
N GLY A 98 24.85 -6.57 -33.64
CA GLY A 98 24.15 -6.41 -34.92
C GLY A 98 22.65 -6.73 -34.81
N HIS A 99 22.15 -7.65 -35.63
CA HIS A 99 20.74 -8.08 -35.61
C HIS A 99 20.31 -8.78 -34.30
N ARG A 100 21.26 -9.17 -33.45
CA ARG A 100 21.01 -9.73 -32.12
C ARG A 100 21.10 -8.70 -30.99
N GLN A 101 21.29 -7.42 -31.31
CA GLN A 101 21.26 -6.37 -30.30
C GLN A 101 19.93 -6.37 -29.56
N GLY A 102 19.97 -6.13 -28.26
CA GLY A 102 18.82 -6.25 -27.36
C GLY A 102 18.51 -7.70 -26.93
N THR A 103 19.38 -8.66 -27.22
CA THR A 103 19.23 -10.06 -26.76
C THR A 103 20.40 -10.50 -25.89
N LEU A 104 20.08 -11.28 -24.86
CA LEU A 104 21.02 -11.94 -23.95
C LEU A 104 20.72 -13.43 -23.90
N GLN A 105 21.78 -14.21 -23.75
CA GLN A 105 21.71 -15.65 -23.53
C GLN A 105 22.54 -15.97 -22.28
N TRP A 106 21.93 -16.65 -21.34
CA TRP A 106 22.61 -17.28 -20.21
C TRP A 106 22.58 -18.79 -20.44
N ASP A 107 23.49 -19.50 -19.78
CA ASP A 107 23.47 -20.97 -19.68
C ASP A 107 23.71 -21.36 -18.22
N ASP A 108 23.12 -20.56 -17.34
CA ASP A 108 23.32 -20.66 -15.90
C ASP A 108 22.16 -21.45 -15.29
N THR A 109 22.50 -22.37 -14.38
CA THR A 109 21.52 -23.02 -13.51
C THR A 109 21.82 -22.62 -12.07
N LEU A 110 20.91 -21.87 -11.47
CA LEU A 110 21.00 -21.41 -10.09
C LEU A 110 20.16 -22.30 -9.17
N TYR A 111 20.68 -22.58 -7.97
CA TYR A 111 19.94 -23.30 -6.93
C TYR A 111 19.80 -22.41 -5.72
N LEU A 112 18.58 -22.28 -5.19
CA LEU A 112 18.33 -21.50 -3.98
C LEU A 112 17.37 -22.25 -3.05
N THR A 113 17.54 -22.03 -1.74
CA THR A 113 16.64 -22.54 -0.71
C THR A 113 15.96 -21.36 -0.05
N CYS A 114 14.64 -21.30 -0.12
CA CYS A 114 13.84 -20.21 0.44
C CYS A 114 12.55 -20.74 1.05
N PHE A 115 11.80 -19.89 1.76
CA PHE A 115 10.50 -20.30 2.29
C PHE A 115 9.41 -20.34 1.21
N GLU A 116 8.47 -21.27 1.34
CA GLU A 116 7.34 -21.48 0.42
C GLU A 116 6.50 -20.21 0.15
N HIS A 117 6.25 -19.40 1.18
CA HIS A 117 5.48 -18.16 1.09
C HIS A 117 6.38 -16.90 1.02
N SER A 118 7.68 -17.05 0.78
CA SER A 118 8.57 -15.91 0.60
C SER A 118 8.46 -15.29 -0.80
N PHE A 119 8.84 -14.03 -0.91
CA PHE A 119 9.05 -13.35 -2.19
C PHE A 119 10.48 -13.54 -2.69
N VAL A 120 10.60 -13.85 -3.98
CA VAL A 120 11.86 -13.89 -4.70
C VAL A 120 11.94 -12.65 -5.59
N ARG A 121 13.01 -11.87 -5.43
CA ARG A 121 13.28 -10.66 -6.19
C ARG A 121 14.35 -10.94 -7.23
N ILE A 122 14.02 -10.77 -8.50
CA ILE A 122 14.90 -11.00 -9.64
C ILE A 122 15.26 -9.64 -10.26
N LEU A 123 16.55 -9.36 -10.35
CA LEU A 123 17.10 -8.11 -10.84
C LEU A 123 17.96 -8.38 -12.07
N LEU A 124 17.71 -7.66 -13.16
CA LEU A 124 18.65 -7.59 -14.28
C LEU A 124 19.53 -6.35 -14.10
N CYS A 125 20.85 -6.56 -14.04
CA CYS A 125 21.82 -5.50 -13.82
C CYS A 125 22.75 -5.34 -15.03
N ASP A 126 23.08 -4.10 -15.39
CA ASP A 126 24.16 -3.73 -16.31
C ASP A 126 25.29 -3.10 -15.48
N GLY A 127 26.33 -3.88 -15.18
CA GLY A 127 27.32 -3.53 -14.16
C GLY A 127 26.69 -3.32 -12.77
N TYR A 128 26.65 -2.06 -12.33
CA TYR A 128 26.05 -1.64 -11.05
C TYR A 128 24.62 -1.08 -11.19
N TYR A 129 24.14 -0.86 -12.42
CA TYR A 129 22.85 -0.24 -12.68
C TYR A 129 21.75 -1.31 -12.78
N ARG A 130 20.61 -1.06 -12.13
CA ARG A 130 19.41 -1.91 -12.24
C ARG A 130 18.65 -1.53 -13.50
N ILE A 131 18.45 -2.50 -14.39
CA ILE A 131 17.75 -2.30 -15.68
C ILE A 131 16.29 -2.69 -15.56
N CYS A 132 16.02 -3.87 -15.03
CA CYS A 132 14.66 -4.31 -14.73
C CYS A 132 14.62 -5.10 -13.42
N GLU A 133 13.43 -5.13 -12.83
CA GLU A 133 13.16 -5.78 -11.57
C GLU A 133 11.83 -6.53 -11.67
N ARG A 134 11.79 -7.72 -11.09
CA ARG A 134 10.57 -8.49 -10.89
C ARG A 134 10.57 -9.09 -9.49
N VAL A 135 9.42 -9.06 -8.83
CA VAL A 135 9.20 -9.78 -7.57
C VAL A 135 8.06 -10.76 -7.80
N CYS A 136 8.24 -12.01 -7.36
CA CYS A 136 7.23 -13.05 -7.46
C CYS A 136 7.21 -13.91 -6.19
N PRO A 137 6.05 -14.45 -5.79
CA PRO A 137 5.98 -15.51 -4.81
C PRO A 137 6.87 -16.70 -5.19
N ALA A 138 7.53 -17.31 -4.21
CA ALA A 138 8.35 -18.51 -4.46
C ALA A 138 7.51 -19.68 -5.01
N VAL A 139 6.25 -19.80 -4.56
CA VAL A 139 5.29 -20.80 -5.07
C VAL A 139 4.98 -20.63 -6.57
N ASP A 140 4.98 -19.40 -7.10
CA ASP A 140 4.73 -19.17 -8.53
C ASP A 140 5.91 -19.70 -9.37
N LEU A 141 7.14 -19.65 -8.84
CA LEU A 141 8.31 -20.23 -9.51
C LEU A 141 8.28 -21.77 -9.54
N LEU A 142 7.56 -22.42 -8.61
CA LEU A 142 7.34 -23.87 -8.65
C LEU A 142 6.41 -24.28 -9.80
N GLN A 143 5.38 -23.48 -10.07
CA GLN A 143 4.41 -23.78 -11.14
C GLN A 143 5.03 -23.69 -12.53
N VAL A 144 6.03 -22.82 -12.70
CA VAL A 144 6.73 -22.64 -13.98
C VAL A 144 7.78 -23.72 -14.22
N SER A 145 8.19 -24.47 -13.19
CA SER A 145 9.36 -25.36 -13.25
C SER A 145 9.10 -26.83 -12.92
N SER A 146 7.87 -27.32 -13.03
CA SER A 146 7.54 -28.69 -12.58
C SER A 146 8.29 -29.79 -13.37
N VAL A 147 9.41 -30.23 -12.79
CA VAL A 147 9.92 -31.60 -12.84
C VAL A 147 9.79 -32.14 -11.41
N PRO A 148 9.02 -33.21 -11.17
CA PRO A 148 8.85 -33.75 -9.82
C PRO A 148 10.20 -34.24 -9.27
N ALA A 149 10.60 -33.67 -8.13
CA ALA A 149 11.75 -34.16 -7.38
C ALA A 149 11.33 -35.40 -6.59
N ASN A 150 11.78 -36.58 -7.02
CA ASN A 150 11.75 -37.78 -6.19
C ASN A 150 12.73 -37.55 -5.03
N SER A 151 12.19 -37.30 -3.83
CA SER A 151 12.99 -37.17 -2.60
C SER A 151 13.19 -38.54 -1.96
N GLU A 152 14.41 -39.06 -2.00
CA GLU A 152 14.86 -40.09 -1.06
C GLU A 152 15.86 -39.47 -0.08
N GLU A 153 15.68 -39.85 1.18
CA GLU A 153 16.59 -39.77 2.34
C GLU A 153 16.80 -38.41 3.04
N SER A 154 15.91 -38.15 4.01
CA SER A 154 16.16 -37.26 5.14
C SER A 154 16.64 -38.10 6.33
N HIS A 155 17.90 -37.93 6.74
CA HIS A 155 18.40 -38.42 8.02
C HIS A 155 18.00 -37.44 9.13
N VAL A 156 17.13 -37.90 10.03
CA VAL A 156 16.76 -37.20 11.26
C VAL A 156 17.79 -37.52 12.33
N LEU A 157 18.51 -36.51 12.81
CA LEU A 157 19.33 -36.59 14.03
C LEU A 157 18.42 -36.25 15.23
N GLU A 158 18.09 -37.26 16.03
CA GLU A 158 17.41 -37.06 17.31
C GLU A 158 18.41 -36.52 18.33
N ASN A 159 18.11 -35.36 18.91
CA ASN A 159 18.88 -34.74 19.98
C ASN A 159 18.03 -34.80 21.26
N ASP A 160 18.49 -35.56 22.25
CA ASP A 160 17.84 -35.70 23.56
C ASP A 160 18.08 -34.43 24.40
N SER A 161 16.99 -33.80 24.87
CA SER A 161 17.08 -32.71 25.86
C SER A 161 16.11 -32.87 27.02
N SER A 162 16.62 -32.51 28.19
CA SER A 162 16.07 -32.67 29.53
C SER A 162 14.76 -31.93 29.81
N VAL A 163 13.92 -32.56 30.62
CA VAL A 163 12.63 -32.06 31.08
C VAL A 163 12.85 -31.01 32.19
N THR A 164 12.58 -29.75 31.86
CA THR A 164 12.34 -28.69 32.85
C THR A 164 10.87 -28.32 32.81
N SER A 165 10.18 -28.42 33.95
CA SER A 165 8.77 -28.06 34.10
C SER A 165 8.60 -26.54 33.99
N GLN A 166 8.18 -26.05 32.83
CA GLN A 166 7.81 -24.66 32.60
C GLN A 166 6.34 -24.39 32.97
N SER A 167 6.14 -23.24 33.62
CA SER A 167 4.87 -22.65 34.05
C SER A 167 3.86 -22.49 32.91
N GLU A 168 2.60 -22.90 33.13
CA GLU A 168 1.51 -22.88 32.14
C GLU A 168 1.13 -21.45 31.68
N ASP A 169 1.40 -20.41 32.47
CA ASP A 169 1.07 -19.02 32.12
C ASP A 169 1.94 -18.44 30.99
N ALA A 170 3.19 -18.92 30.86
CA ALA A 170 4.08 -18.50 29.77
C ALA A 170 3.63 -19.03 28.40
N PHE A 171 2.92 -20.16 28.38
CA PHE A 171 2.52 -20.83 27.15
C PHE A 171 1.42 -20.05 26.41
N SER A 172 0.43 -19.51 27.14
CA SER A 172 -0.72 -18.80 26.56
C SER A 172 -0.32 -17.52 25.83
N ARG A 173 0.65 -16.77 26.36
CA ARG A 173 1.09 -15.49 25.78
C ARG A 173 1.95 -15.68 24.53
N SER A 174 2.81 -16.70 24.53
CA SER A 174 3.61 -17.09 23.35
C SER A 174 2.76 -17.51 22.15
N GLN A 175 1.55 -18.03 22.39
CA GLN A 175 0.61 -18.31 21.30
C GLN A 175 0.07 -17.04 20.63
N LEU A 176 -0.14 -15.97 21.40
CA LEU A 176 -0.76 -14.75 20.90
C LEU A 176 0.18 -14.01 19.93
N ALA A 177 1.45 -13.83 20.33
CA ALA A 177 2.46 -13.21 19.49
C ALA A 177 2.68 -13.99 18.18
N ALA A 178 2.76 -15.32 18.25
CA ALA A 178 2.89 -16.18 17.07
C ALA A 178 1.73 -15.98 16.08
N ARG A 179 0.49 -15.86 16.58
CA ARG A 179 -0.69 -15.58 15.73
C ARG A 179 -0.58 -14.22 15.04
N SER A 180 -0.08 -13.18 15.73
CA SER A 180 0.09 -11.85 15.13
C SER A 180 1.02 -11.88 13.91
N TRP A 181 2.15 -12.61 14.00
CA TRP A 181 3.08 -12.79 12.89
C TRP A 181 2.45 -13.53 11.71
N ASP A 182 1.79 -14.67 11.96
CA ASP A 182 1.15 -15.47 10.92
C ASP A 182 0.11 -14.65 10.14
N VAL A 183 -0.71 -13.87 10.85
CA VAL A 183 -1.73 -13.00 10.23
C VAL A 183 -1.06 -11.89 9.41
N ALA A 184 0.02 -11.29 9.91
CA ALA A 184 0.77 -10.26 9.18
C ALA A 184 1.40 -10.80 7.88
N PHE A 185 2.10 -11.94 7.92
CA PHE A 185 2.70 -12.53 6.73
C PHE A 185 1.65 -12.96 5.69
N ARG A 186 0.52 -13.52 6.14
CA ARG A 186 -0.59 -13.86 5.25
C ARG A 186 -1.19 -12.62 4.60
N GLY A 187 -1.41 -11.55 5.37
CA GLY A 187 -1.92 -10.28 4.86
C GLY A 187 -0.99 -9.67 3.80
N ILE A 188 0.32 -9.58 4.09
CA ILE A 188 1.33 -9.09 3.14
C ILE A 188 1.35 -9.95 1.87
N SER A 189 1.32 -11.29 2.01
CA SER A 189 1.40 -12.20 0.87
C SER A 189 0.16 -12.11 -0.02
N SER A 190 -1.02 -12.00 0.59
CA SER A 190 -2.28 -11.80 -0.13
C SER A 190 -2.25 -10.47 -0.90
N PHE A 191 -1.90 -9.37 -0.23
CA PHE A 191 -1.79 -8.06 -0.88
C PHE A 191 -0.74 -8.03 -1.99
N ALA A 192 0.37 -8.73 -1.83
CA ALA A 192 1.39 -8.85 -2.85
C ALA A 192 0.91 -9.57 -4.11
N GLY A 193 0.17 -10.67 -3.96
CA GLY A 193 -0.42 -11.39 -5.11
C GLY A 193 -1.34 -10.49 -5.92
N VAL A 194 -2.11 -9.68 -5.20
CA VAL A 194 -3.01 -8.66 -5.75
C VAL A 194 -2.26 -7.57 -6.54
N VAL A 195 -1.22 -7.01 -5.94
CA VAL A 195 -0.41 -5.96 -6.58
C VAL A 195 0.38 -6.50 -7.77
N SER A 196 0.85 -7.75 -7.69
CA SER A 196 1.51 -8.45 -8.80
C SER A 196 0.57 -8.58 -10.01
N GLN A 197 -0.70 -8.93 -9.79
CA GLN A 197 -1.71 -8.99 -10.86
C GLN A 197 -1.96 -7.62 -11.51
N ALA A 198 -1.84 -6.53 -10.75
CA ALA A 198 -1.97 -5.16 -11.27
C ALA A 198 -0.74 -4.69 -12.08
N ASN A 199 0.36 -5.45 -12.10
CA ASN A 199 1.60 -5.16 -12.83
C ASN A 199 2.20 -3.76 -12.54
N ILE A 200 2.18 -3.34 -11.28
CA ILE A 200 2.72 -2.04 -10.86
C ILE A 200 4.20 -2.22 -10.47
N ALA A 201 5.11 -2.10 -11.44
CA ALA A 201 6.53 -2.41 -11.26
C ALA A 201 7.21 -1.73 -10.04
N SER A 202 6.85 -0.48 -9.73
CA SER A 202 7.39 0.31 -8.61
C SER A 202 7.08 -0.28 -7.23
N THR A 203 6.01 -1.07 -7.11
CA THR A 203 5.52 -1.60 -5.83
C THR A 203 6.16 -2.93 -5.43
N ALA A 204 6.69 -3.65 -6.41
CA ALA A 204 7.32 -4.95 -6.23
C ALA A 204 8.46 -4.88 -5.19
N GLU A 205 9.35 -3.88 -5.30
CA GLU A 205 10.46 -3.67 -4.36
C GLU A 205 9.95 -3.46 -2.93
N TYR A 206 8.91 -2.61 -2.76
CA TYR A 206 8.36 -2.28 -1.44
C TYR A 206 7.72 -3.50 -0.78
N ILE A 207 7.02 -4.34 -1.55
CA ILE A 207 6.42 -5.57 -1.04
C ILE A 207 7.49 -6.55 -0.56
N TYR A 208 8.50 -6.82 -1.39
CA TYR A 208 9.62 -7.69 -1.02
C TYR A 208 10.29 -7.17 0.26
N ARG A 209 10.60 -5.87 0.32
CA ARG A 209 11.21 -5.26 1.50
C ARG A 209 10.29 -5.29 2.72
N THR A 210 8.98 -5.15 2.54
CA THR A 210 8.00 -5.26 3.64
C THR A 210 8.10 -6.63 4.28
N GLN A 211 7.98 -7.70 3.48
CA GLN A 211 8.10 -9.06 4.00
C GLN A 211 9.47 -9.33 4.62
N LEU A 212 10.55 -8.86 3.96
CA LEU A 212 11.92 -9.00 4.47
C LEU A 212 12.06 -8.38 5.86
N TRP A 213 11.65 -7.12 6.05
CA TRP A 213 11.76 -6.44 7.34
C TRP A 213 10.87 -7.07 8.41
N THR A 214 9.64 -7.48 8.06
CA THR A 214 8.77 -8.23 8.98
C THR A 214 9.44 -9.54 9.39
N TYR A 215 10.13 -10.22 8.48
CA TYR A 215 10.87 -11.44 8.78
C TYR A 215 12.11 -11.23 9.63
N THR A 216 12.89 -10.17 9.35
CA THR A 216 14.03 -9.80 10.19
C THR A 216 13.59 -9.51 11.62
N ALA A 217 12.47 -8.78 11.78
CA ALA A 217 11.91 -8.49 13.10
C ALA A 217 11.44 -9.77 13.82
N TYR A 218 10.77 -10.68 13.10
CA TYR A 218 10.37 -11.98 13.63
C TYR A 218 11.57 -12.80 14.12
N GLN A 219 12.65 -12.87 13.34
CA GLN A 219 13.87 -13.56 13.77
C GLN A 219 14.50 -12.90 14.99
N ALA A 220 14.58 -11.56 15.03
CA ALA A 220 15.13 -10.83 16.17
C ALA A 220 14.33 -11.11 17.45
N CYS A 221 12.99 -11.10 17.39
CA CYS A 221 12.12 -11.46 18.52
C CYS A 221 12.30 -12.91 18.99
N ASN A 222 12.48 -13.85 18.05
CA ASN A 222 12.71 -15.26 18.37
C ASN A 222 14.06 -15.48 19.05
N VAL A 223 15.13 -14.84 18.56
CA VAL A 223 16.48 -14.97 19.13
C VAL A 223 16.58 -14.30 20.50
N ALA A 224 15.95 -13.13 20.67
CA ALA A 224 15.98 -12.38 21.93
C ALA A 224 15.18 -13.04 23.07
N GLY A 225 14.51 -14.17 22.83
CA GLY A 225 13.76 -14.87 23.88
C GLY A 225 12.49 -14.15 24.29
N GLN A 226 11.66 -13.80 23.29
CA GLN A 226 10.31 -13.24 23.44
C GLN A 226 10.28 -11.89 24.17
N ILE A 227 10.58 -10.82 23.42
CA ILE A 227 10.28 -9.46 23.85
C ILE A 227 8.74 -9.31 23.86
N ASP A 228 8.14 -9.37 25.04
CA ASP A 228 6.70 -9.16 25.28
C ASP A 228 6.37 -7.65 25.18
N ASP A 229 6.70 -7.05 24.05
CA ASP A 229 6.38 -5.65 23.77
C ASP A 229 5.03 -5.56 23.06
N THR A 230 4.00 -5.24 23.86
CA THR A 230 2.65 -4.88 23.39
C THR A 230 2.64 -3.89 22.22
N ARG A 231 3.69 -3.09 22.05
CA ARG A 231 3.84 -2.16 20.92
C ARG A 231 4.12 -2.89 19.62
N ILE A 232 4.97 -3.93 19.63
CA ILE A 232 5.27 -4.76 18.46
C ILE A 232 3.98 -5.45 18.01
N ASP A 233 3.24 -6.07 18.95
CA ASP A 233 1.96 -6.72 18.65
C ASP A 233 0.93 -5.73 18.06
N SER A 234 0.81 -4.53 18.63
CA SER A 234 -0.06 -3.48 18.10
C SER A 234 0.31 -3.09 16.66
N LEU A 235 1.61 -2.96 16.36
CA LEU A 235 2.07 -2.62 15.01
C LEU A 235 1.89 -3.76 14.02
N LEU A 236 2.12 -5.01 14.43
CA LEU A 236 1.87 -6.19 13.62
C LEU A 236 0.38 -6.35 13.30
N ASN A 237 -0.48 -6.17 14.29
CA ASN A 237 -1.92 -6.16 14.09
C ASN A 237 -2.34 -5.05 13.12
N THR A 238 -1.71 -3.88 13.21
CA THR A 238 -2.03 -2.78 12.28
C THR A 238 -1.52 -3.06 10.86
N LEU A 239 -0.32 -3.63 10.72
CA LEU A 239 0.24 -4.07 9.43
C LEU A 239 -0.64 -5.12 8.77
N ALA A 240 -1.05 -6.13 9.55
CA ALA A 240 -1.93 -7.20 9.14
C ALA A 240 -3.31 -6.67 8.72
N MET A 241 -3.94 -5.85 9.55
CA MET A 241 -5.24 -5.23 9.29
C MET A 241 -5.18 -4.40 8.01
N ALA A 242 -4.18 -3.52 7.87
CA ALA A 242 -4.06 -2.70 6.68
C ALA A 242 -3.85 -3.52 5.41
N ALA A 243 -2.98 -4.54 5.44
CA ALA A 243 -2.77 -5.42 4.30
C ALA A 243 -4.06 -6.17 3.92
N ASN A 244 -4.81 -6.66 4.91
CA ASN A 244 -6.09 -7.34 4.69
C ASN A 244 -7.17 -6.38 4.15
N GLU A 245 -7.29 -5.17 4.70
CA GLU A 245 -8.20 -4.14 4.19
C GLU A 245 -7.86 -3.79 2.74
N CYS A 246 -6.57 -3.67 2.38
CA CYS A 246 -6.18 -3.43 0.98
C CYS A 246 -6.64 -4.54 0.03
N VAL A 247 -6.60 -5.80 0.49
CA VAL A 247 -7.09 -6.96 -0.27
C VAL A 247 -8.63 -6.94 -0.37
N GLN A 248 -9.34 -6.52 0.67
CA GLN A 248 -10.79 -6.41 0.62
C GLN A 248 -11.25 -5.27 -0.29
N VAL A 249 -10.60 -4.10 -0.19
CA VAL A 249 -10.96 -2.91 -0.98
C VAL A 249 -10.55 -3.04 -2.46
N GLN A 250 -9.65 -3.98 -2.79
CA GLN A 250 -9.40 -4.39 -4.18
C GLN A 250 -10.70 -4.78 -4.91
N SER A 251 -11.68 -5.35 -4.22
CA SER A 251 -12.93 -5.78 -4.85
C SER A 251 -13.76 -4.62 -5.41
N THR A 252 -13.49 -3.38 -4.99
CA THR A 252 -14.41 -2.27 -5.28
C THR A 252 -13.84 -1.14 -6.14
N HIS A 253 -12.58 -0.69 -6.03
CA HIS A 253 -12.06 0.35 -6.96
C HIS A 253 -10.56 0.70 -6.83
N ILE A 254 -9.89 0.41 -5.70
CA ILE A 254 -8.59 1.01 -5.36
C ILE A 254 -7.43 0.57 -6.27
N LEU A 255 -7.43 -0.67 -6.78
CA LEU A 255 -6.35 -1.15 -7.65
C LEU A 255 -6.28 -0.48 -9.01
N HIS A 256 -7.36 0.16 -9.47
CA HIS A 256 -7.31 0.93 -10.70
C HIS A 256 -6.45 2.20 -10.55
N ARG A 257 -6.10 2.59 -9.31
CA ARG A 257 -5.28 3.77 -9.04
C ARG A 257 -3.88 3.38 -8.63
N LYS A 258 -3.02 3.31 -9.64
CA LYS A 258 -1.58 3.04 -9.49
C LYS A 258 -0.93 3.84 -8.35
N SER A 259 -1.23 5.13 -8.23
CA SER A 259 -0.66 6.01 -7.19
C SER A 259 -1.09 5.63 -5.78
N CYS A 260 -2.31 5.13 -5.59
CA CYS A 260 -2.79 4.70 -4.28
C CYS A 260 -2.04 3.43 -3.82
N VAL A 261 -1.88 2.46 -4.71
CA VAL A 261 -1.13 1.22 -4.43
C VAL A 261 0.34 1.53 -4.09
N GLU A 262 0.98 2.44 -4.82
CA GLU A 262 2.34 2.92 -4.52
C GLU A 262 2.44 3.55 -3.11
N GLN A 263 1.46 4.36 -2.72
CA GLN A 263 1.44 4.96 -1.38
C GLN A 263 1.21 3.91 -0.28
N ILE A 264 0.25 3.00 -0.46
CA ILE A 264 -0.05 1.92 0.48
C ILE A 264 1.21 1.06 0.70
N THR A 265 1.81 0.58 -0.38
CA THR A 265 3.01 -0.28 -0.31
C THR A 265 4.19 0.43 0.35
N THR A 266 4.35 1.73 0.09
CA THR A 266 5.34 2.57 0.79
C THR A 266 5.06 2.64 2.29
N GLN A 267 3.81 2.84 2.71
CA GLN A 267 3.45 2.89 4.13
C GLN A 267 3.64 1.54 4.83
N LEU A 268 3.23 0.43 4.19
CA LEU A 268 3.47 -0.92 4.72
C LEU A 268 4.98 -1.19 4.89
N HIS A 269 5.79 -0.77 3.93
CA HIS A 269 7.25 -0.87 4.02
C HIS A 269 7.82 -0.11 5.22
N TRP A 270 7.39 1.13 5.43
CA TRP A 270 7.83 1.92 6.59
C TRP A 270 7.38 1.33 7.91
N LEU A 271 6.16 0.80 7.97
CA LEU A 271 5.63 0.14 9.15
C LEU A 271 6.42 -1.13 9.49
N ALA A 272 6.71 -1.99 8.51
CA ALA A 272 7.55 -3.17 8.71
C ALA A 272 8.98 -2.81 9.15
N LYS A 273 9.56 -1.77 8.56
CA LYS A 273 10.87 -1.24 8.98
C LYS A 273 10.85 -0.69 10.41
N LEU A 274 9.75 -0.07 10.84
CA LEU A 274 9.57 0.41 12.20
C LEU A 274 9.49 -0.75 13.19
N VAL A 275 8.74 -1.81 12.86
CA VAL A 275 8.68 -3.04 13.67
C VAL A 275 10.09 -3.62 13.85
N TYR A 276 10.87 -3.73 12.76
CA TYR A 276 12.27 -4.18 12.84
C TYR A 276 13.14 -3.27 13.72
N LYS A 277 13.05 -1.94 13.57
CA LYS A 277 13.84 -1.03 14.41
C LYS A 277 13.52 -1.17 15.90
N LEU A 278 12.26 -1.40 16.26
CA LEU A 278 11.86 -1.64 17.64
C LEU A 278 12.42 -2.95 18.19
N THR A 279 12.69 -3.93 17.33
CA THR A 279 13.34 -5.20 17.75
C THR A 279 14.86 -5.09 17.85
N ASP A 280 15.49 -4.19 17.08
CA ASP A 280 16.95 -4.04 16.99
C ASP A 280 17.50 -3.04 18.02
N ASP A 281 16.77 -1.96 18.30
CA ASP A 281 17.23 -0.86 19.15
C ASP A 281 16.27 -0.63 20.32
N SER A 282 16.65 -1.19 21.48
CA SER A 282 15.90 -1.02 22.72
C SER A 282 15.91 0.42 23.26
N ASN A 283 16.73 1.33 22.71
CA ASN A 283 16.96 2.66 23.28
C ASN A 283 16.60 3.85 22.37
N SER A 284 16.34 3.69 21.06
CA SER A 284 15.89 4.82 20.24
C SER A 284 14.39 5.03 20.33
N ALA A 285 13.97 6.15 20.94
CA ALA A 285 12.57 6.55 21.04
C ALA A 285 12.02 6.98 19.65
N PRO A 286 11.20 6.17 18.96
CA PRO A 286 10.76 6.45 17.61
C PRO A 286 9.30 6.97 17.62
N ASN A 287 8.95 7.81 18.59
CA ASN A 287 7.54 8.21 18.80
C ASN A 287 6.96 9.04 17.64
N ALA A 288 7.78 9.85 16.96
CA ALA A 288 7.26 10.78 15.94
C ALA A 288 6.76 10.10 14.65
N TYR A 289 7.37 8.97 14.25
CA TYR A 289 7.05 8.32 12.97
C TYR A 289 5.85 7.36 13.04
N ARG A 290 5.46 6.94 14.26
CA ARG A 290 4.50 5.87 14.49
C ARG A 290 3.06 6.30 14.17
N GLU A 291 2.60 7.36 14.81
CA GLU A 291 1.21 7.83 14.68
C GLU A 291 0.95 8.41 13.28
N GLU A 292 1.95 9.09 12.72
CA GLU A 292 1.84 9.68 11.40
C GLU A 292 1.71 8.61 10.30
N GLY A 293 2.51 7.54 10.33
CA GLY A 293 2.43 6.47 9.33
C GLY A 293 1.09 5.73 9.37
N LEU A 294 0.57 5.46 10.57
CA LEU A 294 -0.73 4.81 10.75
C LEU A 294 -1.88 5.72 10.31
N ALA A 295 -1.83 7.00 10.69
CA ALA A 295 -2.82 7.98 10.23
C ALA A 295 -2.83 8.09 8.70
N ARG A 296 -1.65 8.10 8.06
CA ARG A 296 -1.55 8.13 6.58
C ARG A 296 -2.19 6.92 5.95
N LEU A 297 -1.91 5.73 6.48
CA LEU A 297 -2.44 4.46 5.97
C LEU A 297 -3.97 4.41 6.11
N VAL A 298 -4.51 4.80 7.27
CA VAL A 298 -5.95 4.91 7.49
C VAL A 298 -6.58 5.90 6.52
N VAL A 299 -5.97 7.07 6.31
CA VAL A 299 -6.48 8.06 5.35
C VAL A 299 -6.52 7.53 3.93
N ILE A 300 -5.45 6.87 3.48
CA ILE A 300 -5.42 6.29 2.13
C ILE A 300 -6.50 5.23 1.96
N LEU A 301 -6.78 4.43 3.00
CA LEU A 301 -7.82 3.40 2.98
C LEU A 301 -9.23 3.97 3.00
N VAL A 302 -9.48 4.99 3.83
CA VAL A 302 -10.81 5.59 4.05
C VAL A 302 -11.19 6.59 2.96
N THR A 303 -10.21 7.21 2.29
CA THR A 303 -10.46 8.14 1.18
C THR A 303 -9.94 7.60 -0.14
N PRO A 304 -10.80 6.95 -0.96
CA PRO A 304 -10.38 6.46 -2.27
C PRO A 304 -10.03 7.59 -3.25
N ASP A 305 -10.43 8.84 -2.96
CA ASP A 305 -10.24 10.05 -3.77
C ASP A 305 -9.47 11.17 -3.03
N PRO A 306 -8.21 10.97 -2.61
CA PRO A 306 -7.44 12.10 -2.14
C PRO A 306 -7.28 13.08 -3.31
N PRO A 307 -7.61 14.37 -3.15
CA PRO A 307 -7.60 15.33 -4.25
C PRO A 307 -6.25 15.31 -4.97
N THR A 308 -6.27 14.90 -6.25
CA THR A 308 -5.12 14.48 -7.06
C THR A 308 -4.12 15.59 -7.41
N GLY A 309 -4.12 16.72 -6.70
CA GLY A 309 -3.29 17.90 -6.99
C GLY A 309 -2.03 18.06 -6.12
N VAL A 310 -1.81 17.20 -5.13
CA VAL A 310 -0.80 17.41 -4.06
C VAL A 310 0.55 16.74 -4.34
N SER A 311 0.88 16.45 -5.60
CA SER A 311 2.13 15.75 -5.97
C SER A 311 3.40 16.60 -5.88
N SER A 312 3.34 17.81 -5.35
CA SER A 312 4.49 18.71 -5.26
C SER A 312 5.05 18.68 -3.84
N THR A 313 6.37 18.75 -3.73
CA THR A 313 7.23 18.78 -2.54
C THR A 313 6.93 19.91 -1.52
N SER A 314 5.75 20.51 -1.57
CA SER A 314 5.24 21.52 -0.65
C SER A 314 4.81 20.86 0.66
N THR A 315 5.67 21.01 1.66
CA THR A 315 5.43 21.16 3.11
C THR A 315 4.08 20.69 3.67
N GLY A 316 4.13 19.92 4.78
CA GLY A 316 3.03 19.22 5.46
C GLY A 316 1.75 19.98 5.87
N GLY A 317 1.49 21.20 5.37
CA GLY A 317 0.22 21.88 5.49
C GLY A 317 -0.92 21.19 4.74
N ASP A 318 -0.67 20.55 3.60
CA ASP A 318 -1.72 19.93 2.79
C ASP A 318 -2.29 18.66 3.44
N TRP A 319 -1.47 17.90 4.17
CA TRP A 319 -1.92 16.74 4.92
C TRP A 319 -2.84 17.13 6.08
N THR A 320 -2.54 18.21 6.81
CA THR A 320 -3.40 18.70 7.90
C THR A 320 -4.79 19.07 7.38
N ALA A 321 -4.90 19.62 6.18
CA ALA A 321 -6.18 19.92 5.55
C ALA A 321 -6.94 18.64 5.14
N LEU A 322 -6.23 17.63 4.61
CA LEU A 322 -6.81 16.33 4.26
C LEU A 322 -7.30 15.58 5.51
N TYR A 323 -6.46 15.46 6.55
CA TYR A 323 -6.83 14.88 7.84
C TYR A 323 -8.01 15.63 8.48
N GLY A 324 -8.00 16.96 8.41
CA GLY A 324 -9.11 17.78 8.89
C GLY A 324 -10.42 17.47 8.17
N THR A 325 -10.36 17.20 6.86
CA THR A 325 -11.55 16.84 6.06
C THR A 325 -12.06 15.45 6.43
N ILE A 326 -11.17 14.47 6.58
CA ILE A 326 -11.53 13.08 6.90
C ILE A 326 -12.06 12.95 8.33
N ALA A 327 -11.38 13.57 9.30
CA ALA A 327 -11.84 13.61 10.68
C ALA A 327 -13.23 14.28 10.78
N LYS A 328 -13.47 15.31 9.97
CA LYS A 328 -14.77 15.96 9.88
C LYS A 328 -15.84 15.01 9.31
N ASP A 329 -15.57 14.35 8.19
CA ASP A 329 -16.54 13.47 7.54
C ASP A 329 -16.85 12.23 8.40
N ALA A 330 -15.82 11.66 9.05
CA ALA A 330 -15.99 10.57 10.01
C ALA A 330 -16.78 11.01 11.25
N LEU A 331 -16.54 12.22 11.76
CA LEU A 331 -17.31 12.79 12.88
C LEU A 331 -18.78 12.98 12.49
N LEU A 332 -19.06 13.54 11.31
CA LEU A 332 -20.42 13.74 10.82
C LEU A 332 -21.15 12.40 10.65
N PHE A 333 -20.51 11.42 10.02
CA PHE A 333 -21.07 10.09 9.81
C PHE A 333 -21.35 9.36 11.14
N THR A 334 -20.40 9.43 12.08
CA THR A 334 -20.55 8.80 13.41
C THR A 334 -21.70 9.45 14.18
N LEU A 335 -21.79 10.78 14.18
CA LEU A 335 -22.86 11.50 14.85
C LEU A 335 -24.23 11.17 14.24
N GLU A 336 -24.31 11.07 12.92
CA GLU A 336 -25.54 10.65 12.23
C GLU A 336 -25.93 9.21 12.59
N GLY A 337 -24.98 8.28 12.60
CA GLY A 337 -25.21 6.90 13.05
C GLY A 337 -25.68 6.81 14.51
N ILE A 338 -25.11 7.62 15.41
CA ILE A 338 -25.58 7.71 16.81
C ILE A 338 -27.01 8.25 16.84
N VAL A 339 -27.33 9.32 16.11
CA VAL A 339 -28.68 9.89 16.07
C VAL A 339 -29.71 8.86 15.58
N GLN A 340 -29.37 8.06 14.56
CA GLN A 340 -30.25 7.02 14.02
C GLN A 340 -30.39 5.80 14.96
N SER A 341 -29.34 5.42 15.69
CA SER A 341 -29.36 4.26 16.59
C SER A 341 -29.88 4.56 18.00
N SER A 342 -29.99 5.84 18.38
CA SER A 342 -30.34 6.26 19.75
C SER A 342 -31.84 6.47 19.99
N ASP A 343 -32.73 5.94 19.16
CA ASP A 343 -34.19 6.08 19.33
C ASP A 343 -34.68 5.55 20.69
N ALA A 344 -33.99 4.54 21.24
CA ALA A 344 -34.27 3.98 22.56
C ALA A 344 -33.70 4.81 23.73
N PHE A 345 -32.86 5.82 23.47
CA PHE A 345 -32.18 6.64 24.48
C PHE A 345 -32.31 8.14 24.16
N PRO A 346 -33.47 8.77 24.49
CA PRO A 346 -33.75 10.16 24.12
C PRO A 346 -32.68 11.18 24.55
N PRO A 347 -32.05 11.08 25.74
CA PRO A 347 -30.97 12.00 26.11
C PRO A 347 -29.75 11.90 25.19
N LEU A 348 -29.38 10.67 24.78
CA LEU A 348 -28.26 10.43 23.88
C LEU A 348 -28.55 10.94 22.47
N LYS A 349 -29.76 10.68 21.96
CA LYS A 349 -30.21 11.20 20.66
C LYS A 349 -30.20 12.73 20.62
N SER A 350 -30.67 13.38 21.68
CA SER A 350 -30.65 14.84 21.81
C SER A 350 -29.22 15.40 21.81
N ALA A 351 -28.32 14.79 22.59
CA ALA A 351 -26.91 15.20 22.63
C ALA A 351 -26.21 15.01 21.27
N ALA A 352 -26.39 13.86 20.62
CA ALA A 352 -25.81 13.57 19.31
C ALA A 352 -26.36 14.50 18.22
N SER A 353 -27.67 14.79 18.24
CA SER A 353 -28.30 15.73 17.31
C SER A 353 -27.76 17.16 17.49
N GLY A 354 -27.54 17.57 18.74
CA GLY A 354 -26.91 18.86 19.06
C GLY A 354 -25.48 18.97 18.54
N LEU A 355 -24.66 17.92 18.75
CA LEU A 355 -23.29 17.87 18.22
C LEU A 355 -23.26 17.86 16.68
N LEU A 356 -24.16 17.10 16.03
CA LEU A 356 -24.28 17.07 14.58
C LEU A 356 -24.64 18.46 14.03
N PHE A 357 -25.56 19.17 14.69
CA PHE A 357 -25.88 20.55 14.35
C PHE A 357 -24.65 21.46 14.43
N PHE A 358 -23.87 21.39 15.52
CA PHE A 358 -22.66 22.22 15.65
C PHE A 358 -21.58 21.88 14.62
N ALA A 359 -21.35 20.59 14.34
CA ALA A 359 -20.38 20.16 13.33
C ALA A 359 -20.77 20.65 11.92
N THR A 360 -22.05 20.49 11.56
CA THR A 360 -22.60 21.00 10.28
C THR A 360 -22.52 22.53 10.21
N SER A 361 -22.80 23.21 11.32
CA SER A 361 -22.70 24.67 11.42
C SER A 361 -21.27 25.17 11.25
N ALA A 362 -20.31 24.49 11.86
CA ALA A 362 -18.89 24.80 11.71
C ALA A 362 -18.40 24.55 10.29
N ASP A 363 -18.85 23.47 9.64
CA ASP A 363 -18.55 23.17 8.24
C ASP A 363 -19.06 24.28 7.31
N MET A 364 -20.32 24.67 7.46
CA MET A 364 -20.90 25.81 6.72
C MET A 364 -20.11 27.10 6.92
N ALA A 365 -19.70 27.41 8.15
CA ALA A 365 -18.90 28.60 8.44
C ALA A 365 -17.49 28.53 7.82
N SER A 366 -16.89 27.34 7.75
CA SER A 366 -15.58 27.11 7.16
C SER A 366 -15.61 27.23 5.62
N ASN A 367 -16.66 26.71 4.98
CA ASN A 367 -16.87 26.78 3.54
C ASN A 367 -17.07 28.21 3.05
N ASN A 368 -17.68 29.08 3.86
CA ASN A 368 -17.78 30.51 3.55
C ASN A 368 -16.42 31.21 3.42
N LYS A 369 -15.39 30.80 4.18
CA LYS A 369 -14.03 31.35 4.00
C LYS A 369 -13.43 30.97 2.64
N LYS A 370 -13.74 29.77 2.14
CA LYS A 370 -13.30 29.32 0.82
C LYS A 370 -14.00 30.15 -0.27
N HIS A 371 -15.31 30.31 -0.20
CA HIS A 371 -16.06 31.12 -1.16
C HIS A 371 -15.60 32.58 -1.19
N ILE A 372 -15.37 33.20 -0.04
CA ILE A 372 -14.84 34.57 0.03
C ILE A 372 -13.47 34.68 -0.66
N ARG A 373 -12.56 33.71 -0.45
CA ARG A 373 -11.26 33.67 -1.15
C ARG A 373 -11.40 33.49 -2.66
N ASP A 374 -12.30 32.62 -3.10
CA ASP A 374 -12.55 32.39 -4.53
C ASP A 374 -13.14 33.62 -5.22
N ILE A 375 -14.01 34.38 -4.54
CA ILE A 375 -14.53 35.66 -5.03
C ILE A 375 -13.39 36.68 -5.17
N HIS A 376 -12.53 36.84 -4.17
CA HIS A 376 -11.36 37.73 -4.29
C HIS A 376 -10.46 37.33 -5.47
N LYS A 377 -10.23 36.04 -5.68
CA LYS A 377 -9.45 35.53 -6.82
C LYS A 377 -10.11 35.88 -8.16
N ARG A 378 -11.43 35.68 -8.29
CA ARG A 378 -12.18 36.03 -9.50
C ARG A 378 -12.16 37.53 -9.78
N VAL A 379 -12.34 38.36 -8.74
CA VAL A 379 -12.23 39.83 -8.84
C VAL A 379 -10.84 40.25 -9.32
N ASN A 380 -9.77 39.67 -8.78
CA ASN A 380 -8.41 39.97 -9.22
C ASN A 380 -8.14 39.56 -10.67
N ASN A 381 -8.64 38.40 -11.10
CA ASN A 381 -8.50 37.95 -12.49
C ASN A 381 -9.29 38.85 -13.46
N LEU A 382 -10.48 39.31 -13.06
CA LEU A 382 -11.27 40.24 -13.84
C LEU A 382 -10.56 41.60 -13.96
N ALA A 383 -10.03 42.13 -12.86
CA ALA A 383 -9.25 43.37 -12.85
C ALA A 383 -7.99 43.27 -13.73
N ALA A 384 -7.30 42.13 -13.73
CA ALA A 384 -6.16 41.88 -14.61
C ALA A 384 -6.57 41.85 -16.09
N SER A 385 -7.69 41.19 -16.40
CA SER A 385 -8.22 41.11 -17.78
C SER A 385 -8.61 42.49 -18.33
N LEU A 386 -9.17 43.36 -17.47
CA LEU A 386 -9.52 44.74 -17.83
C LEU A 386 -8.28 45.63 -18.02
N ARG A 387 -7.22 45.44 -17.22
CA ARG A 387 -5.95 46.17 -17.41
C ARG A 387 -5.30 45.84 -18.74
N CYS A 388 -5.27 44.56 -19.14
CA CYS A 388 -4.70 44.16 -20.43
C CYS A 388 -5.43 44.80 -21.62
N GLY A 389 -6.74 44.99 -21.54
CA GLY A 389 -7.52 45.66 -22.60
C GLY A 389 -7.30 47.18 -22.71
N ALA A 390 -6.70 47.82 -21.69
CA ALA A 390 -6.45 49.25 -21.67
C ALA A 390 -5.05 49.65 -22.19
N GLU A 391 -4.12 48.71 -22.28
CA GLU A 391 -2.72 48.98 -22.67
C GLU A 391 -2.51 49.10 -24.19
N ASP A 392 -3.44 48.62 -25.03
CA ASP A 392 -3.31 48.59 -26.50
C ASP A 392 -3.65 49.92 -27.21
N GLY A 393 -3.75 51.04 -26.49
CA GLY A 393 -3.82 52.39 -27.07
C GLY A 393 -5.04 52.73 -27.94
N SER A 394 -5.97 51.80 -28.14
CA SER A 394 -7.23 52.09 -28.84
C SER A 394 -8.16 52.92 -27.95
N MET A 395 -8.77 53.98 -28.51
CA MET A 395 -9.77 54.78 -27.79
C MET A 395 -10.94 53.88 -27.40
N LEU A 396 -11.00 53.53 -26.10
CA LEU A 396 -12.10 52.79 -25.48
C LEU A 396 -13.44 53.38 -25.95
N SER A 397 -14.21 52.61 -26.72
CA SER A 397 -15.52 53.06 -27.19
C SER A 397 -16.43 53.40 -26.00
N SER A 398 -17.45 54.26 -26.20
CA SER A 398 -18.37 54.62 -25.11
C SER A 398 -19.07 53.40 -24.49
N ALA A 399 -19.21 52.32 -25.25
CA ALA A 399 -19.73 51.05 -24.77
C ALA A 399 -18.80 50.38 -23.73
N HIS A 400 -17.48 50.48 -23.89
CA HIS A 400 -16.52 49.98 -22.91
C HIS A 400 -16.56 50.82 -21.62
N HIS A 401 -16.67 52.14 -21.74
CA HIS A 401 -16.83 53.01 -20.56
C HIS A 401 -18.12 52.72 -19.79
N ASN A 402 -19.23 52.43 -20.48
CA ASN A 402 -20.48 52.06 -19.84
C ASN A 402 -20.37 50.69 -19.14
N ALA A 403 -19.78 49.69 -19.80
CA ALA A 403 -19.56 48.37 -19.20
C ALA A 403 -18.63 48.42 -17.97
N ILE A 404 -17.57 49.23 -18.03
CA ILE A 404 -16.67 49.48 -16.89
C ILE A 404 -17.42 50.21 -15.76
N GLY A 405 -18.29 51.17 -16.10
CA GLY A 405 -19.11 51.90 -15.13
C GLY A 405 -20.09 50.99 -14.38
N VAL A 406 -20.80 50.12 -15.11
CA VAL A 406 -21.70 49.12 -14.51
C VAL A 406 -20.94 48.16 -13.62
N LEU A 407 -19.80 47.63 -14.08
CA LEU A 407 -18.99 46.72 -13.29
C LEU A 407 -18.41 47.40 -12.03
N ALA A 408 -18.00 48.66 -12.12
CA ALA A 408 -17.50 49.41 -10.96
C ALA A 408 -18.60 49.66 -9.92
N ALA A 409 -19.83 49.89 -10.36
CA ALA A 409 -20.99 49.99 -9.48
C ALA A 409 -21.27 48.64 -8.78
N ASP A 410 -21.25 47.53 -9.52
CA ASP A 410 -21.47 46.18 -8.98
C ASP A 410 -20.39 45.78 -7.97
N ILE A 411 -19.12 46.10 -8.23
CA ILE A 411 -18.01 45.88 -7.30
C ILE A 411 -18.16 46.74 -6.03
N SER A 412 -18.67 47.96 -6.16
CA SER A 412 -18.89 48.84 -5.01
C SER A 412 -20.04 48.36 -4.14
N ALA A 413 -21.14 47.92 -4.73
CA ALA A 413 -22.25 47.27 -4.02
C ALA A 413 -21.78 45.99 -3.30
N LEU A 414 -21.01 45.15 -3.98
CA LEU A 414 -20.42 43.94 -3.39
C LEU A 414 -19.51 44.25 -2.19
N LYS A 415 -18.75 45.34 -2.25
CA LYS A 415 -17.91 45.79 -1.14
C LYS A 415 -18.76 46.21 0.06
N GLU A 416 -19.84 46.97 -0.16
CA GLU A 416 -20.76 47.39 0.90
C GLU A 416 -21.45 46.19 1.55
N ASP A 417 -21.91 45.21 0.76
CA ASP A 417 -22.47 43.96 1.26
C ASP A 417 -21.45 43.18 2.10
N LEU A 418 -20.20 43.06 1.63
CA LEU A 418 -19.12 42.43 2.38
C LEU A 418 -18.80 43.16 3.70
N GLU A 419 -18.80 44.49 3.72
CA GLU A 419 -18.59 45.30 4.92
C GLU A 419 -19.75 45.14 5.92
N ALA A 420 -21.00 45.09 5.44
CA ALA A 420 -22.18 44.80 6.24
C ALA A 420 -22.10 43.39 6.86
N ILE A 421 -21.69 42.38 6.10
CA ILE A 421 -21.43 41.02 6.58
C ILE A 421 -20.37 41.02 7.69
N VAL A 422 -19.29 41.80 7.52
CA VAL A 422 -18.21 41.92 8.51
C VAL A 422 -18.70 42.64 9.78
N HIS A 423 -19.54 43.66 9.65
CA HIS A 423 -20.09 44.39 10.80
C HIS A 423 -21.12 43.56 11.58
N GLU A 424 -21.94 42.77 10.90
CA GLU A 424 -22.94 41.91 11.53
C GLU A 424 -22.31 40.73 12.31
N ARG A 425 -21.10 40.34 11.94
CA ARG A 425 -20.29 39.30 12.61
C ARG A 425 -19.83 39.65 14.03
N LYS A 426 -20.20 40.79 14.63
CA LYS A 426 -19.88 41.09 16.04
C LYS A 426 -20.76 40.31 17.06
N SER A 427 -21.88 39.72 16.63
CA SER A 427 -22.76 38.90 17.50
C SER A 427 -22.62 37.39 17.24
N ARG A 428 -22.38 36.59 18.29
CA ARG A 428 -22.12 35.13 18.19
C ARG A 428 -23.30 34.31 17.63
N PHE A 429 -24.55 34.68 17.95
CA PHE A 429 -25.74 33.97 17.47
C PHE A 429 -26.23 34.48 16.10
N ARG A 430 -26.06 35.77 15.78
CA ARG A 430 -26.37 36.30 14.44
C ARG A 430 -25.43 35.74 13.38
N ARG A 431 -24.16 35.47 13.71
CA ARG A 431 -23.18 34.81 12.82
C ARG A 431 -23.73 33.58 12.10
N PHE A 432 -24.56 32.78 12.75
CA PHE A 432 -25.05 31.53 12.19
C PHE A 432 -26.15 31.74 11.12
N PHE A 433 -27.18 32.51 11.44
CA PHE A 433 -28.26 32.82 10.50
C PHE A 433 -27.77 33.73 9.36
N SER A 434 -26.92 34.71 9.68
CA SER A 434 -26.24 35.54 8.69
C SER A 434 -25.35 34.69 7.78
N ALA A 435 -24.59 33.70 8.28
CA ALA A 435 -23.74 32.86 7.43
C ALA A 435 -24.51 32.02 6.40
N ARG A 436 -25.74 31.60 6.71
CA ARG A 436 -26.61 30.86 5.77
C ARG A 436 -27.20 31.79 4.72
N ARG A 437 -27.74 32.95 5.13
CA ARG A 437 -28.24 33.98 4.22
C ARG A 437 -27.15 34.51 3.28
N HIS A 438 -25.98 34.81 3.83
CA HIS A 438 -24.83 35.28 3.06
C HIS A 438 -24.29 34.22 2.10
N ARG A 439 -24.49 32.91 2.36
CA ARG A 439 -24.11 31.88 1.39
C ARG A 439 -24.99 31.96 0.14
N GLU A 440 -26.30 32.12 0.32
CA GLU A 440 -27.26 32.26 -0.77
C GLU A 440 -26.99 33.55 -1.56
N GLU A 441 -26.77 34.67 -0.87
CA GLU A 441 -26.41 35.96 -1.49
C GLU A 441 -25.06 35.89 -2.24
N LEU A 442 -24.00 35.28 -1.65
CA LEU A 442 -22.71 35.09 -2.33
C LEU A 442 -22.82 34.17 -3.55
N GLN A 443 -23.71 33.19 -3.53
CA GLN A 443 -23.93 32.28 -4.64
C GLN A 443 -24.63 33.00 -5.81
N ASP A 444 -25.59 33.87 -5.52
CA ASP A 444 -26.25 34.73 -6.51
C ASP A 444 -25.26 35.72 -7.14
N ILE A 445 -24.43 36.38 -6.33
CA ILE A 445 -23.35 37.27 -6.81
C ILE A 445 -22.38 36.54 -7.76
N VAL A 446 -21.95 35.33 -7.39
CA VAL A 446 -21.07 34.52 -8.25
C VAL A 446 -21.74 34.23 -9.60
N GLN A 447 -23.04 33.94 -9.58
CA GLN A 447 -23.83 33.67 -10.78
C GLN A 447 -23.96 34.93 -11.67
N GLN A 448 -24.19 36.10 -11.07
CA GLN A 448 -24.24 37.39 -11.77
C GLN A 448 -22.87 37.74 -12.41
N MET A 449 -21.77 37.54 -11.69
CA MET A 449 -20.42 37.76 -12.22
C MET A 449 -20.11 36.84 -13.42
N ASP A 450 -20.52 35.57 -13.36
CA ASP A 450 -20.33 34.63 -14.46
C ASP A 450 -21.18 35.02 -15.68
N HIS A 451 -22.40 35.52 -15.47
CA HIS A 451 -23.23 36.04 -16.55
C HIS A 451 -22.65 37.32 -17.20
N ALA A 452 -22.14 38.25 -16.38
CA ALA A 452 -21.49 39.48 -16.88
C ALA A 452 -20.23 39.15 -17.70
N ARG A 453 -19.42 38.19 -17.23
CA ARG A 453 -18.24 37.70 -17.94
C ARG A 453 -18.61 37.08 -19.29
N LEU A 454 -19.63 36.20 -19.32
CA LEU A 454 -20.08 35.56 -20.56
C LEU A 454 -20.51 36.59 -21.61
N ASN A 455 -21.25 37.63 -21.19
CA ASN A 455 -21.68 38.72 -22.08
C ASN A 455 -20.50 39.54 -22.64
N TYR A 456 -19.41 39.66 -21.89
CA TYR A 456 -18.20 40.39 -22.33
C TYR A 456 -17.31 39.54 -23.26
N THR A 457 -17.28 38.22 -23.08
CA THR A 457 -16.44 37.32 -23.89
C THR A 457 -17.12 36.76 -25.14
N SER A 458 -18.43 36.96 -25.30
CA SER A 458 -19.15 36.51 -26.49
C SER A 458 -18.93 37.51 -27.63
N PRO A 459 -18.23 37.12 -28.73
CA PRO A 459 -18.02 38.01 -29.85
C PRO A 459 -19.36 38.31 -30.53
N ARG A 460 -19.65 39.60 -30.72
CA ARG A 460 -20.76 40.04 -31.59
C ARG A 460 -20.35 40.02 -33.04
#